data_AF-A0A9W7XAV8-F1
#
_entry.id   AF-A0A9W7XAV8-F1
#
_cell.length_a   1.000
_cell.length_b   1.000
_cell.length_c   1.000
_cell.angle_alpha   90.00
_cell.angle_beta   90.00
_cell.angle_gamma   90.00
#
_symmetry.space_group_name_H-M   'P 1'
#
loop_
_entity.id
_entity.type
_entity.pdbx_description
1 polymer ?
#
loop_
_entity_poly.entity_id
_entity_poly.type
_entity_poly.pdbx_seq_one_letter_code
_entity_poly.pdbx_strand_id
1 'polypeptide(L)'
;MGNKAAATTVLALALCVLLAAPALDAAACNPSALSPCGSALFGGAVTRGCCAALRAQQPCLCQYKRDPAYRRYVNGPAAQSVTTACGIPRMKC
;
A
#
# COMPACT_ATOMS: atom_id res chain seq x y z
N MET A 1 30.31 22.26 -33.42
CA MET A 1 29.35 21.16 -33.13
C MET A 1 29.72 20.53 -31.79
N GLY A 2 29.19 20.97 -30.65
CA GLY A 2 29.72 20.43 -29.38
C GLY A 2 28.98 20.75 -28.10
N ASN A 3 27.68 21.07 -28.14
CA ASN A 3 26.97 21.50 -26.92
C ASN A 3 25.60 20.83 -26.75
N LYS A 4 25.11 20.08 -27.75
CA LYS A 4 23.81 19.38 -27.67
C LYS A 4 23.86 18.09 -26.85
N ALA A 5 24.99 17.39 -26.88
CA ALA A 5 25.17 16.09 -26.21
C ALA A 5 25.26 16.21 -24.66
N ALA A 6 25.78 17.34 -24.17
CA ALA A 6 25.87 17.60 -22.72
C ALA A 6 24.50 17.96 -22.13
N ALA A 7 23.67 18.72 -22.85
CA ALA A 7 22.34 19.10 -22.39
C ALA A 7 21.37 17.90 -22.34
N THR A 8 21.46 16.98 -23.30
CA THR A 8 20.61 15.78 -23.35
C THR A 8 20.95 14.76 -22.27
N THR A 9 22.23 14.61 -21.93
CA THR A 9 22.67 13.69 -20.88
C THR A 9 22.26 14.16 -19.49
N VAL A 10 22.38 15.46 -19.19
CA VAL A 10 21.94 16.04 -17.91
C VAL A 10 20.42 15.92 -17.73
N LEU A 11 19.63 16.14 -18.79
CA LEU A 11 18.18 16.00 -18.73
C LEU A 11 17.73 14.55 -18.51
N ALA A 12 18.40 13.60 -19.16
CA ALA A 12 18.13 12.16 -18.98
C ALA A 12 18.48 11.68 -17.57
N LEU A 13 19.61 12.14 -17.01
CA LEU A 13 20.01 11.84 -15.64
C LEU A 13 19.03 12.45 -14.61
N ALA A 14 18.57 13.68 -14.84
CA ALA A 14 17.57 14.32 -13.98
C ALA A 14 16.23 13.58 -14.00
N LEU A 15 15.76 13.12 -15.16
CA LEU A 15 14.55 12.29 -15.29
C LEU A 15 14.67 10.96 -14.55
N CYS A 16 15.82 10.28 -14.61
CA CYS A 16 16.06 9.05 -13.87
C CYS A 16 16.05 9.23 -12.35
N VAL A 17 16.51 10.37 -11.84
CA VAL A 17 16.50 10.66 -10.40
C VAL A 17 15.09 10.94 -9.87
N LEU A 18 14.21 11.57 -10.65
CA LEU A 18 12.80 11.75 -10.26
C LEU A 18 12.01 10.43 -10.21
N LEU A 19 12.38 9.43 -11.02
CA LEU A 19 11.79 8.09 -11.01
C LEU A 19 12.28 7.25 -9.81
N ALA A 20 13.44 7.60 -9.24
CA ALA A 20 14.03 6.94 -8.09
C ALA A 20 13.61 7.60 -6.76
N ALA A 21 12.38 8.10 -6.68
CA ALA A 21 11.81 8.51 -5.39
C ALA A 21 11.90 7.31 -4.44
N PRO A 22 12.63 7.42 -3.31
CA PRO A 22 12.64 6.35 -2.33
C PRO A 22 11.18 6.20 -1.86
N ALA A 23 10.60 5.03 -2.08
CA ALA A 23 9.34 4.67 -1.46
C ALA A 23 9.55 4.83 0.06
N LEU A 24 8.98 5.91 0.59
CA LEU A 24 8.98 6.27 2.02
C LEU A 24 8.65 5.02 2.83
N ASP A 25 9.66 4.41 3.43
CA ASP A 25 9.64 3.25 4.33
C ASP A 25 8.30 2.50 4.32
N ALA A 26 7.92 1.99 3.14
CA ALA A 26 6.75 1.17 3.04
C ALA A 26 7.15 -0.09 3.77
N ALA A 27 6.60 -0.32 4.97
CA ALA A 27 6.63 -1.62 5.61
C ALA A 27 6.43 -2.64 4.50
N ALA A 28 7.49 -3.40 4.18
CA ALA A 28 7.53 -4.21 2.97
C ALA A 28 6.22 -4.98 2.90
N CYS A 29 5.46 -4.83 1.81
CA CYS A 29 4.07 -5.27 1.78
C CYS A 29 3.96 -6.72 2.25
N ASN A 30 3.52 -6.90 3.49
CA ASN A 30 3.57 -8.18 4.17
C ASN A 30 2.18 -8.47 4.75
N PRO A 31 1.38 -9.35 4.10
CA PRO A 31 0.05 -9.66 4.56
C PRO A 31 0.04 -10.27 5.98
N SER A 32 1.13 -10.92 6.41
CA SER A 32 1.26 -11.46 7.77
C SER A 32 1.27 -10.37 8.85
N ALA A 33 1.67 -9.14 8.51
CA ALA A 33 1.57 -8.02 9.45
C ALA A 33 0.11 -7.58 9.71
N LEU A 34 -0.88 -8.06 8.94
CA LEU A 34 -2.32 -7.91 9.23
C LEU A 34 -2.89 -9.03 10.11
N SER A 35 -2.07 -9.97 10.59
CA SER A 35 -2.48 -10.99 11.58
C SER A 35 -3.30 -10.46 12.78
N PRO A 36 -3.05 -9.27 13.38
CA PRO A 36 -3.90 -8.74 14.46
C PRO A 36 -5.34 -8.42 14.02
N CYS A 37 -5.63 -8.35 12.72
CA CYS A 37 -6.98 -8.19 12.17
C CYS A 37 -7.69 -9.52 11.89
N GLY A 38 -7.02 -10.67 12.10
CA GLY A 38 -7.54 -11.98 11.74
C GLY A 38 -8.91 -12.27 12.37
N SER A 39 -9.10 -11.97 13.65
CA SER A 39 -10.39 -12.13 14.33
C SER A 39 -11.49 -11.27 13.70
N ALA A 40 -11.17 -10.05 13.28
CA ALA A 40 -12.14 -9.13 12.69
C ALA A 40 -12.62 -9.58 11.30
N LEU A 41 -11.81 -10.35 10.56
CA LEU A 41 -12.24 -10.97 9.30
C LEU A 41 -13.33 -12.02 9.50
N PHE A 42 -13.42 -12.61 10.69
CA PHE A 42 -14.43 -13.62 11.05
C PHE A 42 -15.54 -13.06 11.97
N GLY A 43 -15.74 -11.73 11.99
CA GLY A 43 -16.79 -11.08 12.79
C GLY A 43 -16.42 -10.77 14.23
N GLY A 44 -15.15 -10.95 14.61
CA GLY A 44 -14.62 -10.54 15.91
C GLY A 44 -14.39 -9.02 16.03
N ALA A 45 -13.99 -8.59 17.23
CA ALA A 45 -13.72 -7.19 17.51
C ALA A 45 -12.47 -6.67 16.76
N VAL A 46 -12.54 -5.42 16.28
CA VAL A 46 -11.41 -4.71 15.68
C VAL A 46 -10.57 -4.08 16.80
N THR A 47 -9.30 -4.50 16.90
CA THR A 47 -8.38 -4.01 17.94
C THR A 47 -7.63 -2.76 17.49
N ARG A 48 -7.10 -1.97 18.44
CA ARG A 48 -6.22 -0.84 18.12
C ARG A 48 -4.97 -1.28 17.35
N GLY A 49 -4.41 -2.45 17.70
CA GLY A 49 -3.26 -3.04 17.01
C GLY A 49 -3.57 -3.40 15.56
N CYS A 50 -4.76 -3.94 15.28
CA CYS A 50 -5.23 -4.15 13.91
C CYS A 50 -5.25 -2.85 13.12
N CYS A 51 -5.83 -1.78 13.66
CA CYS A 51 -5.89 -0.51 12.95
C CYS A 51 -4.52 0.13 12.73
N ALA A 52 -3.58 -0.01 13.68
CA ALA A 52 -2.21 0.46 13.51
C ALA A 52 -1.52 -0.28 12.35
N ALA A 53 -1.60 -1.61 12.34
CA ALA A 53 -1.03 -2.43 11.28
C ALA A 53 -1.67 -2.15 9.90
N LEU A 54 -3.00 -1.99 9.86
CA LEU A 54 -3.72 -1.72 8.63
C LEU A 54 -3.38 -0.34 8.04
N ARG A 55 -3.18 0.68 8.89
CA ARG A 55 -2.71 2.00 8.44
C ARG A 55 -1.28 1.96 7.92
N ALA A 56 -0.39 1.24 8.60
CA ALA A 56 0.99 1.06 8.13
C ALA A 56 1.05 0.41 6.74
N GLN A 57 0.07 -0.44 6.41
CA GLN A 57 -0.02 -1.14 5.12
C GLN A 57 -0.99 -0.51 4.12
N GLN A 58 -1.53 0.69 4.39
CA GLN A 58 -2.36 1.44 3.43
C GLN A 58 -1.78 1.49 1.99
N PRO A 59 -0.49 1.81 1.77
CA PRO A 59 0.07 1.84 0.41
C PRO A 59 -0.01 0.49 -0.31
N CYS A 60 -0.02 -0.63 0.43
CA CYS A 60 -0.06 -1.99 -0.10
C CYS A 60 -1.49 -2.51 -0.34
N LEU A 61 -2.52 -1.87 0.20
CA LEU A 61 -3.90 -2.38 0.12
C LEU A 61 -4.39 -2.55 -1.33
N CYS A 62 -3.97 -1.66 -2.24
CA CYS A 62 -4.30 -1.78 -3.65
C CYS A 62 -3.61 -2.98 -4.32
N GLN A 63 -2.39 -3.31 -3.89
CA GLN A 63 -1.69 -4.49 -4.37
C GLN A 63 -2.42 -5.76 -3.92
N TYR A 64 -2.81 -5.86 -2.65
CA TYR A 64 -3.61 -6.99 -2.15
C TYR A 64 -4.95 -7.14 -2.84
N LYS A 65 -5.56 -6.02 -3.26
CA LYS A 65 -6.82 -6.04 -4.00
C LYS A 65 -6.67 -6.55 -5.43
N ARG A 66 -5.49 -6.38 -6.03
CA ARG A 66 -5.18 -6.86 -7.39
C ARG A 66 -4.68 -8.30 -7.39
N ASP A 67 -4.04 -8.74 -6.31
CA ASP A 67 -3.55 -10.10 -6.17
C ASP A 67 -4.73 -11.09 -6.01
N PRO A 68 -4.91 -12.06 -6.94
CA PRO A 68 -6.01 -13.02 -6.88
C PRO A 68 -6.01 -13.89 -5.61
N ALA A 69 -4.86 -14.13 -4.98
CA ALA A 69 -4.77 -14.88 -3.73
C ALA A 69 -5.41 -14.12 -2.55
N TYR A 70 -5.27 -12.78 -2.54
CA TYR A 70 -5.74 -11.94 -1.44
C TYR A 70 -7.07 -11.22 -1.73
N ARG A 71 -7.41 -11.04 -3.00
CA ARG A 71 -8.56 -10.24 -3.47
C ARG A 71 -9.88 -10.59 -2.78
N ARG A 72 -10.14 -11.88 -2.56
CA ARG A 72 -11.36 -12.37 -1.90
C ARG A 72 -11.48 -11.92 -0.44
N TYR A 73 -10.36 -11.75 0.26
CA TYR A 73 -10.33 -11.34 1.66
C TYR A 73 -10.46 -9.83 1.78
N VAL A 74 -9.75 -9.08 0.93
CA VAL A 74 -9.73 -7.60 1.01
C VAL A 74 -10.95 -6.91 0.38
N ASN A 75 -11.64 -7.56 -0.56
CA ASN A 75 -12.89 -7.02 -1.14
C ASN A 75 -14.15 -7.45 -0.38
N GLY A 76 -14.04 -8.39 0.56
CA GLY A 76 -15.17 -8.92 1.31
C GLY A 76 -15.80 -7.90 2.27
N PRO A 77 -17.03 -8.14 2.74
CA PRO A 77 -17.72 -7.25 3.67
C PRO A 77 -16.96 -7.10 5.00
N ALA A 78 -16.27 -8.15 5.46
CA ALA A 78 -15.46 -8.10 6.68
C ALA A 78 -14.32 -7.09 6.56
N ALA A 79 -13.55 -7.12 5.47
CA ALA A 79 -12.49 -6.14 5.23
C ALA A 79 -13.02 -4.70 5.15
N GLN A 80 -14.18 -4.49 4.52
CA GLN A 80 -14.83 -3.18 4.49
C GLN A 80 -15.23 -2.70 5.90
N SER A 81 -15.74 -3.61 6.72
CA SER A 81 -16.05 -3.34 8.12
C SER A 81 -14.80 -2.93 8.91
N VAL A 82 -13.69 -3.68 8.76
CA VAL A 82 -12.41 -3.34 9.42
C VAL A 82 -11.90 -1.97 8.97
N THR A 83 -11.91 -1.67 7.66
CA THR A 83 -11.46 -0.36 7.17
C THR A 83 -12.32 0.78 7.73
N THR A 84 -13.64 0.57 7.82
CA THR A 84 -14.58 1.56 8.36
C THR A 84 -14.34 1.78 9.86
N ALA A 85 -14.23 0.69 10.63
CA ALA A 85 -13.97 0.74 12.06
C ALA A 85 -12.62 1.41 12.40
N CYS A 86 -11.62 1.25 11.53
CA CYS A 86 -10.31 1.86 11.71
C CYS A 86 -10.20 3.30 11.19
N GLY A 87 -11.26 3.85 10.59
CA GLY A 87 -11.30 5.19 10.00
C GLY A 87 -10.45 5.32 8.73
N ILE A 88 -10.26 4.22 8.00
CA ILE A 88 -9.50 4.21 6.75
C ILE A 88 -10.44 4.55 5.60
N PRO A 89 -10.19 5.63 4.83
CA PRO A 89 -11.03 5.97 3.70
C PRO A 89 -10.99 4.86 2.65
N ARG A 90 -12.10 4.67 1.92
CA ARG A 90 -12.11 3.76 0.78
C ARG A 90 -11.07 4.22 -0.24
N MET A 91 -10.02 3.41 -0.41
CA MET A 91 -8.99 3.68 -1.40
C MET A 91 -9.54 3.38 -2.80
N LYS A 92 -9.36 4.32 -3.72
CA LYS A 92 -9.56 4.09 -5.16
C LYS A 92 -8.31 3.38 -5.69
N CYS A 93 -8.37 2.06 -5.61
CA CYS A 93 -7.50 1.13 -6.32
C CYS A 93 -8.23 0.65 -7.58
#